data_AF-C7DRP5-F1
#
_entry.id   AF-C7DRP5-F1
#
_cell.length_a   1.000
_cell.length_b   1.000
_cell.length_c   1.000
_cell.angle_alpha   90.00
_cell.angle_beta   90.00
_cell.angle_gamma   90.00
#
_symmetry.space_group_name_H-M   'P 1'
#
loop_
_entity.id
_entity.type
_entity.pdbx_description
1 polymer ?
#
loop_
_entity_poly.entity_id
_entity_poly.type
_entity_poly.pdbx_seq_one_letter_code
_entity_poly.pdbx_strand_id
1 'polypeptide(L)'
;MIATMVYKLTKDATPEQLKEAGLGAHFADHDKALFYHNAAGVPFTATYIQAKGDPIADLYEDIAAEEKARATYQWLIDMSDDPDINDALKFLREREVVISDWKRQ
;
A
#
# COMPACT_ATOMS: atom_id res chain seq x y z
N MET A 1 1.35 8.79 3.66
CA MET A 1 2.71 8.19 3.65
C MET A 1 2.97 7.45 2.34
N ILE A 2 2.23 6.40 2.00
CA ILE A 2 2.44 5.59 0.77
C ILE A 2 2.47 6.44 -0.51
N ALA A 3 1.45 7.27 -0.75
CA ALA A 3 1.40 8.14 -1.94
C ALA A 3 2.63 9.06 -2.07
N THR A 4 3.14 9.58 -0.94
CA THR A 4 4.35 10.41 -0.92
C THR A 4 5.62 9.59 -1.24
N MET A 5 5.70 8.34 -0.77
CA MET A 5 6.80 7.44 -1.13
C MET A 5 6.80 7.18 -2.63
N VAL A 6 5.65 6.80 -3.21
CA VAL A 6 5.50 6.57 -4.66
C VAL A 6 5.91 7.81 -5.43
N TYR A 7 5.41 8.99 -5.07
CA TYR A 7 5.78 10.25 -5.70
C TYR A 7 7.29 10.52 -5.65
N LYS A 8 7.93 10.31 -4.49
CA LYS A 8 9.38 10.55 -4.34
C LYS A 8 10.22 9.58 -5.17
N LEU A 9 9.77 8.34 -5.34
CA LEU A 9 10.43 7.34 -6.18
C LEU A 9 10.31 7.65 -7.67
N THR A 10 9.23 8.31 -8.12
CA THR A 10 8.94 8.50 -9.54
C THR A 10 9.16 9.92 -10.08
N LYS A 11 9.16 10.96 -9.23
CA LYS A 11 9.17 12.37 -9.66
C LYS A 11 10.29 12.71 -10.65
N ASP A 12 11.48 12.17 -10.45
CA ASP A 12 12.68 12.49 -11.23
C ASP A 12 12.97 11.44 -12.32
N ALA A 13 12.22 10.33 -12.37
CA ALA A 13 12.45 9.25 -13.32
C ALA A 13 12.16 9.67 -14.76
N THR A 14 12.96 9.24 -15.73
CA THR A 14 12.62 9.43 -17.15
C THR A 14 11.54 8.44 -17.59
N PRO A 15 10.81 8.71 -18.70
CA PRO A 15 9.86 7.74 -19.25
C PRO A 15 10.49 6.37 -19.54
N GLU A 16 11.74 6.33 -19.99
CA GLU A 16 12.49 5.10 -20.24
C GLU A 16 12.74 4.32 -18.94
N GLN A 17 13.16 5.00 -17.87
CA GLN A 17 13.37 4.36 -16.56
C GLN A 17 12.06 3.80 -15.99
N LEU A 18 10.95 4.53 -16.14
CA LEU A 18 9.63 4.04 -15.72
C LEU A 18 9.23 2.79 -16.51
N LYS A 19 9.50 2.76 -17.82
CA LYS A 19 9.23 1.58 -18.65
C LYS A 19 10.08 0.38 -18.25
N GLU A 20 11.38 0.57 -18.00
CA GLU A 20 12.28 -0.49 -17.51
C GLU A 20 11.85 -1.04 -16.15
N ALA A 21 11.34 -0.18 -15.27
CA ALA A 21 10.77 -0.55 -13.97
C ALA A 21 9.37 -1.19 -14.05
N GLY A 22 8.82 -1.41 -15.26
CA GLY A 22 7.48 -2.00 -15.44
C GLY A 22 6.31 -1.02 -15.25
N LEU A 23 6.58 0.27 -15.08
CA LEU A 23 5.57 1.34 -14.91
C LEU A 23 5.20 2.02 -16.24
N GLY A 24 5.62 1.48 -17.38
CA GLY A 24 5.33 2.07 -18.69
C GLY A 24 3.83 2.22 -19.00
N ALA A 25 3.01 1.27 -18.58
CA ALA A 25 1.56 1.35 -18.73
C ALA A 25 0.95 2.48 -17.86
N HIS A 26 1.38 2.58 -16.60
CA HIS A 26 0.98 3.69 -15.73
C HIS A 26 1.37 5.04 -16.33
N PHE A 27 2.59 5.17 -16.84
CA PHE A 27 3.06 6.41 -17.47
C PHE A 27 2.22 6.80 -18.68
N ALA A 28 1.80 5.84 -19.50
CA ALA A 28 0.97 6.12 -20.67
C ALA A 28 -0.41 6.70 -20.30
N ASP A 29 -1.02 6.20 -19.22
CA ASP A 29 -2.36 6.62 -18.82
C ASP A 29 -2.36 7.85 -17.89
N HIS A 30 -1.30 8.02 -17.08
CA HIS A 30 -1.28 8.95 -15.94
C HIS A 30 -0.03 9.82 -15.85
N ASP A 31 0.92 9.71 -16.79
CA ASP A 31 2.25 10.30 -16.65
C ASP A 31 2.85 9.88 -15.28
N LYS A 32 3.48 10.80 -14.54
CA LYS A 32 3.95 10.58 -13.16
C LYS A 32 2.90 10.93 -12.10
N ALA A 33 1.67 11.26 -12.50
CA ALA A 33 0.63 11.64 -11.55
C ALA A 33 0.27 10.46 -10.65
N LEU A 34 -0.08 10.74 -9.39
CA LEU A 34 -0.53 9.69 -8.49
C LEU A 34 -1.90 9.17 -8.93
N PHE A 35 -1.98 7.86 -9.17
CA PHE A 35 -3.24 7.16 -9.40
C PHE A 35 -3.34 5.93 -8.49
N TYR A 36 -4.54 5.67 -7.98
CA TYR A 36 -4.77 4.66 -6.95
C TYR A 36 -5.22 3.34 -7.59
N HIS A 37 -4.25 2.50 -7.94
CA HIS A 37 -4.45 1.11 -8.34
C HIS A 37 -3.51 0.18 -7.60
N ASN A 38 -3.82 -1.11 -7.54
CA ASN A 38 -2.92 -2.11 -6.97
C ASN A 38 -1.71 -2.38 -7.90
N ALA A 39 -0.77 -3.23 -7.47
CA ALA A 39 0.43 -3.56 -8.24
C ALA A 39 0.15 -4.22 -9.61
N ALA A 40 -1.06 -4.76 -9.82
CA ALA A 40 -1.51 -5.34 -11.09
C ALA A 40 -2.29 -4.35 -11.97
N GLY A 41 -2.38 -3.07 -11.58
CA GLY A 41 -3.08 -2.04 -12.34
C GLY A 41 -4.60 -1.99 -12.13
N VAL A 42 -5.16 -2.73 -11.16
CA VAL A 42 -6.61 -2.69 -10.87
C VAL A 42 -6.92 -1.45 -10.03
N PRO A 43 -7.79 -0.53 -10.50
CA PRO A 43 -8.14 0.66 -9.75
C PRO A 43 -8.75 0.35 -8.38
N PHE A 44 -8.51 1.23 -7.41
CA PHE A 44 -9.24 1.21 -6.16
C PHE A 44 -10.74 1.39 -6.41
N THR A 45 -11.56 0.58 -5.75
CA THR A 45 -13.01 0.70 -5.84
C THR A 45 -13.66 0.55 -4.46
N ALA A 46 -14.90 1.01 -4.35
CA ALA A 46 -15.68 0.87 -3.12
C ALA A 46 -15.94 -0.58 -2.70
N THR A 47 -15.73 -1.57 -3.57
CA THR A 47 -15.96 -2.99 -3.24
C THR A 47 -14.97 -3.52 -2.19
N TYR A 48 -13.87 -2.82 -1.94
CA TYR A 48 -12.90 -3.16 -0.89
C TYR A 48 -13.33 -2.70 0.50
N ILE A 49 -14.36 -1.85 0.59
CA ILE A 49 -14.92 -1.39 1.87
C ILE A 49 -16.07 -2.33 2.23
N GLN A 50 -15.95 -3.01 3.38
CA GLN A 50 -17.02 -3.82 3.94
C GLN A 50 -17.62 -3.09 5.15
N ALA A 51 -18.93 -3.20 5.29
CA ALA A 51 -19.69 -2.64 6.41
C ALA A 51 -21.01 -3.42 6.52
N LYS A 52 -21.13 -4.20 7.58
CA LYS A 52 -22.30 -5.05 7.82
C LYS A 52 -23.27 -4.45 8.85
N GLY A 53 -22.77 -3.55 9.71
CA GLY A 53 -23.53 -2.97 10.81
C GLY A 53 -23.67 -3.92 12.01
N ASP A 54 -23.01 -5.07 11.95
CA ASP A 54 -22.84 -5.98 13.08
C ASP A 54 -21.44 -5.74 13.67
N PRO A 55 -21.33 -5.22 14.90
CA PRO A 55 -20.04 -4.82 15.45
C PRO A 55 -19.01 -5.95 15.54
N ILE A 56 -19.45 -7.20 15.71
CA ILE A 56 -18.54 -8.34 15.81
C ILE A 56 -17.98 -8.66 14.42
N ALA A 57 -18.86 -8.83 13.42
CA ALA A 57 -18.45 -9.09 12.05
C ALA A 57 -17.53 -7.97 11.51
N ASP A 58 -17.91 -6.71 11.73
CA ASP A 58 -17.15 -5.55 11.30
C ASP A 58 -15.74 -5.53 11.95
N LEU A 59 -15.63 -5.88 13.24
CA LEU A 59 -14.35 -5.97 13.96
C LEU A 59 -13.44 -7.08 13.40
N TYR A 60 -14.00 -8.24 13.05
CA TYR A 60 -13.24 -9.34 12.44
C TYR A 60 -12.71 -8.97 11.05
N GLU A 61 -13.54 -8.32 10.23
CA GLU A 61 -13.14 -7.84 8.91
C GLU A 61 -12.02 -6.82 9.00
N ASP A 62 -12.15 -5.88 9.94
CA ASP A 62 -11.15 -4.87 10.27
C ASP A 62 -9.81 -5.48 10.68
N ILE A 63 -9.79 -6.43 11.63
CA ILE A 63 -8.55 -7.11 12.06
C ILE A 63 -7.92 -7.86 10.88
N ALA A 64 -8.73 -8.53 10.07
CA ALA A 64 -8.23 -9.23 8.89
C ALA A 64 -7.64 -8.26 7.85
N ALA A 65 -8.19 -7.04 7.71
CA ALA A 65 -7.63 -6.01 6.85
C ALA A 65 -6.27 -5.52 7.36
N GLU A 66 -6.15 -5.25 8.67
CA GLU A 66 -4.87 -4.82 9.27
C GLU A 66 -3.77 -5.89 9.15
N GLU A 67 -4.10 -7.17 9.36
CA GLU A 67 -3.13 -8.27 9.20
C GLU A 67 -2.66 -8.44 7.75
N LYS A 68 -3.55 -8.23 6.77
CA LYS A 68 -3.17 -8.21 5.34
C LYS A 68 -2.27 -7.03 5.01
N ALA A 69 -2.53 -5.85 5.57
CA ALA A 69 -1.68 -4.67 5.41
C ALA A 69 -0.29 -4.91 6.02
N ARG A 70 -0.22 -5.42 7.26
CA ARG A 70 1.03 -5.79 7.95
C ARG A 70 1.87 -6.77 7.11
N ALA A 71 1.24 -7.83 6.59
CA ALA A 71 1.92 -8.82 5.75
C ALA A 71 2.44 -8.19 4.44
N THR A 72 1.65 -7.32 3.82
CA THR A 72 2.06 -6.59 2.61
C THR A 72 3.29 -5.71 2.88
N TYR A 73 3.30 -4.95 3.97
CA TYR A 73 4.47 -4.15 4.33
C TYR A 73 5.70 -5.00 4.63
N GLN A 74 5.54 -6.16 5.27
CA GLN A 74 6.65 -7.09 5.48
C GLN A 74 7.27 -7.55 4.16
N TRP A 75 6.45 -7.97 3.20
CA TRP A 75 6.95 -8.39 1.90
C TRP A 75 7.63 -7.26 1.13
N LEU A 76 7.11 -6.03 1.21
CA LEU A 76 7.76 -4.87 0.62
C LEU A 76 9.13 -4.59 1.25
N ILE A 77 9.26 -4.72 2.58
CA ILE A 77 10.53 -4.59 3.29
C ILE A 77 11.53 -5.67 2.83
N ASP A 78 11.07 -6.90 2.66
CA ASP A 78 11.93 -8.02 2.24
C ASP A 78 12.41 -7.88 0.78
N MET A 79 11.65 -7.16 -0.06
CA MET A 79 11.98 -6.92 -1.47
C MET A 79 12.77 -5.63 -1.73
N SER A 80 12.76 -4.68 -0.79
CA SER A 80 13.36 -3.35 -0.95
C SER A 80 14.76 -3.28 -0.33
N ASP A 81 15.71 -2.72 -1.08
CA ASP A 81 17.07 -2.41 -0.62
C ASP A 81 17.22 -0.95 -0.13
N ASP A 82 16.21 -0.11 -0.32
CA ASP A 82 16.21 1.29 0.11
C ASP A 82 15.92 1.39 1.63
N PRO A 83 16.88 1.90 2.45
CA PRO A 83 16.71 2.01 3.89
C PRO A 83 15.64 3.02 4.30
N ASP A 84 15.47 4.12 3.55
CA ASP A 84 14.50 5.18 3.89
C ASP A 84 13.06 4.69 3.64
N ILE A 85 12.87 3.93 2.56
CA ILE A 85 11.58 3.25 2.28
C ILE A 85 11.31 2.19 3.36
N ASN A 86 12.31 1.39 3.70
CA ASN A 86 12.18 0.33 4.71
C ASN A 86 11.83 0.89 6.09
N ASP A 87 12.41 2.03 6.48
CA ASP A 87 12.08 2.67 7.76
C ASP A 87 10.64 3.20 7.79
N ALA A 88 10.17 3.80 6.69
CA ALA A 88 8.77 4.22 6.58
C ALA A 88 7.80 3.03 6.62
N LEU A 89 8.14 1.91 5.98
CA LEU A 89 7.34 0.68 5.99
C LEU A 89 7.33 -0.01 7.36
N LYS A 90 8.47 -0.02 8.08
CA LYS A 90 8.52 -0.56 9.46
C LYS A 90 7.59 0.20 10.38
N PHE A 91 7.53 1.54 10.26
CA PHE A 91 6.59 2.35 11.04
C PHE A 91 5.14 1.97 10.74
N LEU A 92 4.77 1.86 9.46
CA LEU A 92 3.41 1.45 9.06
C LEU A 92 3.07 0.04 9.55
N ARG A 93 4.01 -0.90 9.43
CA ARG A 93 3.85 -2.28 9.91
C ARG A 93 3.61 -2.34 11.42
N GLU A 94 4.37 -1.57 12.20
CA GLU A 94 4.20 -1.51 13.66
C GLU A 94 2.85 -0.91 14.05
N ARG A 95 2.39 0.11 13.33
CA ARG A 95 1.06 0.69 13.53
C ARG A 95 -0.04 -0.37 13.37
N GLU A 96 0.05 -1.25 12.37
CA GLU A 96 -1.00 -2.26 12.17
C GLU A 96 -0.99 -3.32 13.29
N VAL A 97 0.16 -3.60 13.91
CA VAL A 97 0.23 -4.45 15.11
C VAL A 97 -0.52 -3.81 16.27
N VAL A 98 -0.24 -2.53 16.56
CA VAL A 98 -0.90 -1.79 17.64
C VAL A 98 -2.42 -1.72 17.42
N ILE A 99 -2.87 -1.45 16.19
CA ILE A 99 -4.30 -1.39 15.86
C ILE A 99 -4.94 -2.78 16.04
N SER A 100 -4.29 -3.83 15.56
CA SER A 100 -4.79 -5.21 15.68
C SER A 100 -4.91 -5.65 17.13
N ASP A 101 -3.93 -5.32 17.97
CA ASP A 101 -3.94 -5.67 19.39
C ASP A 101 -4.98 -4.88 20.19
N TRP A 102 -5.22 -3.62 19.83
CA TRP A 102 -6.32 -2.84 20.42
C TRP A 102 -7.68 -3.44 20.08
N LYS A 103 -7.89 -3.87 18.83
CA LYS A 103 -9.15 -4.47 18.37
C LYS A 103 -9.42 -5.86 18.98
N ARG A 104 -8.42 -6.53 19.56
CA ARG A 104 -8.55 -7.86 20.19
C ARG A 104 -8.96 -7.80 21.67
N GLN A 105 -8.86 -6.65 22.32
CA GLN A 105 -9.21 -6.43 23.74
C GLN A 105 -10.68 -6.06 23.89
#